data_AF-A0AAD3YLR1-F1
#
_entry.id   AF-A0AAD3YLR1-F1
#
_cell.length_a   1.000
_cell.length_b   1.000
_cell.length_c   1.000
_cell.angle_alpha   90.00
_cell.angle_beta   90.00
_cell.angle_gamma   90.00
#
_symmetry.space_group_name_H-M   'P 1'
#
loop_
_entity.id
_entity.type
_entity.pdbx_description
1 polymer ?
#
loop_
_entity_poly.entity_id
_entity_poly.type
_entity_poly.pdbx_seq_one_letter_code
_entity_poly.pdbx_strand_id
1 'polypeptide(L)'
;MIESIDFKLAGNTGKRVCIDLSGRNVIITGANGCGKTRFLRQLNNYLQQFLQRQIEPIAQIEQQLASYKNQLNNISLADSSYSFYQSQIELLTKRVESLSNEIMTFKDVELIFSLVNSNNMILRFFDANRLTNQLAANGHIESISNMKAQGKNESLLQDSSDKFERYLVGYYNYGSHVIAREKDLEKSKQIDGWFNKVESDLQNLFEDFELALKYNAEEQVFYIVQNGKDPFRFNNLSSGYSSILSIYADLLMKVELRDIPADQMAGIVLIDEIDAHLHVSIQRKIFSFFAKAFPRIQFIITTHSPFVVQSVNDAIIYDLSKMECLEDLSMYSYESILKGLLGVDSTSNLLNEQLELMAKLIQQRPINKDGLQKVVNLIEPHEVQLDSKSKAFLLLGKNALLDANDGEE
;
A
#
# COMPACT_ATOMS: atom_id res chain seq x y z
N MET A 1 -4.41 -2.42 14.71
CA MET A 1 -5.49 -3.42 14.96
C MET A 1 -4.90 -4.82 14.95
N ILE A 2 -4.29 -5.22 13.84
CA ILE A 2 -3.50 -6.44 13.69
C ILE A 2 -2.18 -6.26 14.47
N GLU A 3 -1.86 -7.26 15.29
CA GLU A 3 -0.63 -7.31 16.10
C GLU A 3 0.42 -8.18 15.45
N SER A 4 0.05 -9.33 14.86
CA SER A 4 1.00 -10.17 14.13
C SER A 4 0.35 -10.96 13.01
N ILE A 5 1.17 -11.34 12.03
CA ILE A 5 0.81 -12.17 10.87
C ILE A 5 1.83 -13.30 10.78
N ASP A 6 1.36 -14.55 10.75
CA ASP A 6 2.15 -15.75 10.47
C ASP A 6 1.43 -16.60 9.41
N PHE A 7 1.80 -16.35 8.15
CA PHE A 7 1.13 -16.88 6.97
C PHE A 7 2.10 -17.68 6.12
N LYS A 8 1.79 -18.95 5.84
CA LYS A 8 2.40 -19.66 4.73
C LYS A 8 1.85 -19.07 3.43
N LEU A 9 2.73 -18.47 2.64
CA LEU A 9 2.37 -17.86 1.38
C LEU A 9 1.75 -18.93 0.48
N ALA A 10 0.52 -18.69 0.03
CA ALA A 10 -0.18 -19.65 -0.81
C ALA A 10 0.70 -20.06 -2.02
N GLY A 11 0.55 -21.32 -2.46
CA GLY A 11 1.23 -21.90 -3.63
C GLY A 11 2.50 -22.70 -3.32
N ASN A 12 3.20 -23.14 -4.37
CA ASN A 12 4.34 -24.06 -4.26
C ASN A 12 5.66 -23.40 -3.82
N THR A 13 5.60 -22.24 -3.13
CA THR A 13 6.82 -21.51 -2.76
C THR A 13 7.42 -21.97 -1.43
N GLY A 14 6.63 -22.62 -0.57
CA GLY A 14 7.05 -23.03 0.78
C GLY A 14 7.37 -21.87 1.74
N LYS A 15 7.22 -20.62 1.30
CA LYS A 15 7.57 -19.41 2.06
C LYS A 15 6.59 -19.18 3.20
N ARG A 16 7.09 -18.78 4.37
CA ARG A 16 6.30 -18.45 5.56
C ARG A 16 6.61 -17.02 6.01
N VAL A 17 5.62 -16.14 5.92
CA VAL A 17 5.68 -14.72 6.22
C VAL A 17 5.33 -14.50 7.68
N CYS A 18 6.30 -14.04 8.46
CA CYS A 18 6.13 -13.73 9.88
C CYS A 18 6.40 -12.25 10.12
N ILE A 19 5.39 -11.50 10.55
CA ILE A 19 5.47 -10.06 10.78
C ILE A 19 4.88 -9.75 12.15
N ASP A 20 5.65 -9.08 13.00
CA ASP A 20 5.14 -8.43 14.21
C ASP A 20 4.80 -6.98 13.87
N LEU A 21 3.50 -6.68 13.81
CA LEU A 21 2.97 -5.38 13.44
C LEU A 21 2.93 -4.43 14.63
N SER A 22 2.66 -4.95 15.82
CA SER A 22 2.40 -4.13 17.03
C SER A 22 1.37 -3.01 16.77
N GLY A 23 0.39 -3.26 15.90
CA GLY A 23 -0.63 -2.30 15.48
C GLY A 23 -0.20 -1.25 14.44
N ARG A 24 1.07 -1.20 14.02
CA ARG A 24 1.62 -0.25 13.03
C ARG A 24 1.18 -0.57 11.60
N ASN A 25 1.35 0.42 10.71
CA ASN A 25 1.20 0.21 9.28
C ASN A 25 2.35 -0.61 8.71
N VAL A 26 2.12 -1.29 7.56
CA VAL A 26 3.11 -2.17 6.93
C VAL A 26 3.27 -1.83 5.45
N ILE A 27 4.53 -1.77 5.02
CA ILE A 27 4.94 -1.67 3.62
C ILE A 27 5.57 -3.00 3.21
N ILE A 28 4.92 -3.73 2.31
CA ILE A 28 5.43 -4.97 1.74
C ILE A 28 6.15 -4.64 0.44
N THR A 29 7.42 -5.02 0.35
CA THR A 29 8.24 -4.81 -0.84
C THR A 29 8.93 -6.10 -1.28
N GLY A 30 9.74 -6.00 -2.34
CA GLY A 30 10.51 -7.09 -2.89
C GLY A 30 10.45 -7.18 -4.42
N ALA A 31 11.26 -8.07 -4.97
CA ALA A 31 11.44 -8.28 -6.40
C ALA A 31 10.13 -8.60 -7.14
N ASN A 32 10.13 -8.39 -8.46
CA ASN A 32 8.99 -8.74 -9.32
C ASN A 32 8.69 -10.25 -9.22
N GLY A 33 7.41 -10.59 -9.08
CA GLY A 33 6.97 -11.99 -9.00
C GLY A 33 7.19 -12.68 -7.64
N CYS A 34 7.68 -11.99 -6.60
CA CYS A 34 7.89 -12.60 -5.28
C CYS A 34 6.59 -12.97 -4.52
N GLY A 35 5.43 -12.52 -5.01
CA GLY A 35 4.11 -12.90 -4.49
C GLY A 35 3.35 -11.82 -3.70
N LYS A 36 3.72 -10.53 -3.81
CA LYS A 36 3.10 -9.42 -3.04
C LYS A 36 1.58 -9.35 -3.19
N THR A 37 1.09 -9.24 -4.42
CA THR A 37 -0.36 -9.26 -4.72
C THR A 37 -1.06 -10.51 -4.15
N ARG A 38 -0.40 -11.67 -4.24
CA ARG A 38 -0.94 -12.92 -3.72
C ARG A 38 -1.06 -12.90 -2.21
N PHE A 39 -0.01 -12.44 -1.53
CA PHE A 39 0.00 -12.28 -0.08
C PHE A 39 -1.10 -11.30 0.37
N LEU A 40 -1.24 -10.16 -0.31
CA LEU A 40 -2.25 -9.15 0.02
C LEU A 40 -3.69 -9.68 -0.18
N ARG A 41 -3.93 -10.46 -1.24
CA ARG A 41 -5.22 -11.15 -1.45
C ARG A 41 -5.49 -12.23 -0.41
N GLN A 42 -4.47 -12.99 0.00
CA GLN A 42 -4.56 -13.98 1.08
C GLN A 42 -4.95 -13.30 2.40
N LEU A 43 -4.30 -12.18 2.73
CA LEU A 43 -4.65 -11.35 3.89
C LEU A 43 -6.08 -10.83 3.82
N ASN A 44 -6.51 -10.30 2.68
CA ASN A 44 -7.88 -9.83 2.49
C ASN A 44 -8.90 -10.95 2.75
N ASN A 45 -8.67 -12.13 2.18
CA ASN A 45 -9.57 -13.27 2.34
C ASN A 45 -9.67 -13.73 3.80
N TYR A 46 -8.53 -13.78 4.50
CA TYR A 46 -8.50 -14.10 5.92
C TYR A 46 -9.29 -13.07 6.73
N LEU A 47 -9.04 -11.77 6.51
CA LEU A 47 -9.75 -10.70 7.22
C LEU A 47 -11.25 -10.74 6.97
N GLN A 48 -11.69 -11.02 5.74
CA GLN A 48 -13.12 -11.19 5.45
C GLN A 48 -13.74 -12.35 6.23
N GLN A 49 -13.09 -13.52 6.26
CA GLN A 49 -13.55 -14.67 7.05
C GLN A 49 -13.57 -14.35 8.55
N PHE A 50 -12.54 -13.67 9.04
CA PHE A 50 -12.42 -13.26 10.45
C PHE A 50 -13.57 -12.33 10.85
N LEU A 51 -13.81 -11.26 10.10
CA LEU A 51 -14.88 -10.29 10.41
C LEU A 51 -16.28 -10.91 10.28
N GLN A 52 -16.45 -11.92 9.41
CA GLN A 52 -17.69 -12.70 9.28
C GLN A 52 -17.82 -13.82 10.33
N ARG A 53 -16.87 -13.95 11.26
CA ARG A 53 -16.82 -14.99 12.30
C ARG A 53 -16.82 -16.42 11.73
N GLN A 54 -16.19 -16.61 10.57
CA GLN A 54 -16.10 -17.90 9.87
C GLN A 54 -14.80 -18.66 10.17
N ILE A 55 -13.92 -18.09 10.98
CA ILE A 55 -12.68 -18.74 11.41
C ILE A 55 -12.97 -19.52 12.70
N GLU A 56 -13.01 -20.84 12.55
CA GLU A 56 -13.14 -21.76 13.68
C GLU A 56 -11.84 -21.82 14.50
N PRO A 57 -11.91 -21.81 15.84
CA PRO A 57 -10.73 -22.00 16.68
C PRO A 57 -10.07 -23.36 16.43
N ILE A 58 -8.77 -23.37 16.13
CA ILE A 58 -8.00 -24.58 15.83
C ILE A 58 -8.17 -25.64 16.93
N ALA A 59 -8.17 -25.23 18.20
CA ALA A 59 -8.33 -26.13 19.34
C ALA A 59 -9.65 -26.94 19.31
N GLN A 60 -10.75 -26.37 18.79
CA GLN A 60 -12.03 -27.10 18.67
C GLN A 60 -11.94 -28.19 17.60
N ILE A 61 -11.29 -27.90 16.48
CA ILE A 61 -11.08 -28.84 15.38
C ILE A 61 -10.12 -29.96 15.83
N GLU A 62 -9.07 -29.62 16.58
CA GLU A 62 -8.14 -30.59 17.16
C GLU A 62 -8.85 -31.54 18.15
N GLN A 63 -9.75 -31.02 18.99
CA GLN A 63 -10.56 -31.85 19.89
C GLN A 63 -11.48 -32.81 19.11
N GLN A 64 -12.14 -32.34 18.06
CA GLN A 64 -12.96 -33.19 17.18
C GLN A 64 -12.12 -34.27 16.49
N LEU A 65 -10.95 -33.89 15.98
CA LEU A 65 -9.99 -34.79 15.35
C LEU A 65 -9.48 -35.85 16.34
N ALA A 66 -9.20 -35.49 17.58
CA ALA A 66 -8.83 -36.42 18.64
C ALA A 66 -9.97 -37.40 18.96
N SER A 67 -11.22 -36.93 19.02
CA SER A 67 -12.40 -37.77 19.21
C SER A 67 -12.56 -38.81 18.10
N TYR A 68 -12.45 -38.40 16.84
CA TYR A 68 -12.56 -39.33 15.71
C TYR A 68 -11.40 -40.33 15.64
N LYS A 69 -10.16 -39.90 15.95
CA LYS A 69 -9.01 -40.82 16.06
C LYS A 69 -9.25 -41.88 17.14
N ASN A 70 -9.79 -41.49 18.29
CA ASN A 70 -10.13 -42.42 19.38
C ASN A 70 -11.24 -43.40 18.95
N GLN A 71 -12.26 -42.94 18.24
CA GLN A 71 -13.31 -43.82 17.70
C GLN A 71 -12.75 -44.81 16.68
N LEU A 72 -11.91 -44.36 15.74
CA LEU A 72 -11.27 -45.23 14.74
C LEU A 72 -10.39 -46.31 15.40
N ASN A 73 -9.66 -45.97 16.46
CA ASN A 73 -8.80 -46.91 17.19
C ASN A 73 -9.60 -48.00 17.94
N ASN A 74 -10.88 -47.75 18.23
CA ASN A 74 -11.75 -48.66 18.98
C ASN A 74 -12.62 -49.56 18.08
N ILE A 75 -12.55 -49.40 16.75
CA ILE A 75 -13.31 -50.21 15.80
C ILE A 75 -12.39 -51.04 14.90
N SER A 76 -12.93 -52.14 14.37
CA SER A 76 -12.20 -53.02 13.44
C SER A 76 -12.23 -52.47 12.01
N LEU A 77 -11.27 -52.87 11.18
CA LEU A 77 -11.23 -52.57 9.74
C LEU A 77 -12.47 -53.05 8.97
N ALA A 78 -13.20 -54.04 9.51
CA ALA A 78 -14.43 -54.56 8.91
C ALA A 78 -15.70 -53.79 9.35
N ASP A 79 -15.58 -52.81 10.26
CA ASP A 79 -16.70 -52.00 10.72
C ASP A 79 -17.18 -51.06 9.61
N SER A 80 -18.50 -50.97 9.39
CA SER A 80 -19.09 -50.12 8.35
C SER A 80 -18.78 -48.63 8.54
N SER A 81 -18.42 -48.23 9.76
CA SER A 81 -18.08 -46.84 10.12
C SER A 81 -16.60 -46.50 9.92
N TYR A 82 -15.73 -47.49 9.64
CA TYR A 82 -14.28 -47.28 9.53
C TYR A 82 -13.92 -46.28 8.44
N SER A 83 -14.47 -46.45 7.23
CA SER A 83 -14.22 -45.56 6.09
C SER A 83 -14.72 -44.14 6.36
N PHE A 84 -15.85 -44.00 7.05
CA PHE A 84 -16.38 -42.71 7.48
C PHE A 84 -15.39 -41.99 8.39
N TYR A 85 -14.95 -42.62 9.49
CA TYR A 85 -14.02 -41.97 10.42
C TYR A 85 -12.67 -41.67 9.79
N GLN A 86 -12.16 -42.57 8.93
CA GLN A 86 -10.93 -42.32 8.18
C GLN A 86 -11.05 -41.07 7.30
N SER A 87 -12.16 -40.93 6.58
CA SER A 87 -12.42 -39.74 5.75
C SER A 87 -12.55 -38.46 6.57
N GLN A 88 -13.21 -38.50 7.73
CA GLN A 88 -13.35 -37.35 8.63
C GLN A 88 -12.00 -36.93 9.21
N ILE A 89 -11.16 -37.88 9.63
CA ILE A 89 -9.82 -37.59 10.11
C ILE A 89 -8.99 -36.94 9.02
N GLU A 90 -9.05 -37.43 7.78
CA GLU A 90 -8.32 -36.82 6.66
C GLU A 90 -8.77 -35.38 6.39
N LEU A 91 -10.08 -35.14 6.36
CA LEU A 91 -10.66 -33.80 6.16
C LEU A 91 -10.26 -32.83 7.29
N LEU A 92 -10.40 -33.24 8.55
CA LEU A 92 -10.05 -32.41 9.69
C LEU A 92 -8.54 -32.17 9.77
N THR A 93 -7.71 -33.16 9.43
CA THR A 93 -6.25 -32.99 9.41
C THR A 93 -5.86 -31.93 8.37
N LYS A 94 -6.42 -32.00 7.16
CA LYS A 94 -6.22 -30.98 6.12
C LYS A 94 -6.72 -29.61 6.56
N ARG A 95 -7.83 -29.55 7.31
CA ARG A 95 -8.39 -28.30 7.84
C ARG A 95 -7.50 -27.67 8.90
N VAL A 96 -7.00 -28.47 9.86
CA VAL A 96 -6.02 -28.02 10.88
C VAL A 96 -4.76 -27.51 10.20
N GLU A 97 -4.22 -28.25 9.23
CA GLU A 97 -3.05 -27.83 8.48
C GLU A 97 -3.30 -26.49 7.76
N SER A 98 -4.44 -26.34 7.08
CA SER A 98 -4.83 -25.10 6.41
C SER A 98 -4.92 -23.91 7.36
N LEU A 99 -5.48 -24.08 8.55
CA LEU A 99 -5.61 -22.99 9.53
C LEU A 99 -4.29 -22.68 10.23
N SER A 100 -3.46 -23.69 10.48
CA SER A 100 -2.11 -23.50 11.05
C SER A 100 -1.15 -22.76 10.10
N ASN A 101 -1.50 -22.70 8.81
CA ASN A 101 -0.79 -21.96 7.79
C ASN A 101 -1.21 -20.49 7.71
N GLU A 102 -2.29 -20.06 8.37
CA GLU A 102 -2.79 -18.69 8.33
C GLU A 102 -3.19 -18.25 9.73
N ILE A 103 -2.24 -17.71 10.48
CA ILE A 103 -2.45 -17.24 11.85
C ILE A 103 -2.28 -15.73 11.88
N MET A 104 -3.28 -15.02 12.40
CA MET A 104 -3.22 -13.58 12.62
C MET A 104 -3.69 -13.28 14.04
N THR A 105 -3.00 -12.37 14.71
CA THR A 105 -3.41 -11.91 16.04
C THR A 105 -3.85 -10.45 15.99
N PHE A 106 -4.76 -10.10 16.89
CA PHE A 106 -5.34 -8.77 16.98
C PHE A 106 -5.21 -8.26 18.41
N LYS A 107 -5.06 -6.95 18.55
CA LYS A 107 -4.89 -6.29 19.84
C LYS A 107 -6.07 -6.48 20.77
N ASP A 108 -7.27 -6.31 20.21
CA ASP A 108 -8.53 -6.39 20.93
C ASP A 108 -9.63 -6.90 19.98
N VAL A 109 -9.90 -8.19 20.08
CA VAL A 109 -10.89 -8.89 19.24
C VAL A 109 -12.32 -8.44 19.59
N GLU A 110 -12.60 -8.15 20.86
CA GLU A 110 -13.93 -7.72 21.32
C GLU A 110 -14.25 -6.33 20.77
N LEU A 111 -13.30 -5.40 20.86
CA LEU A 111 -13.43 -4.07 20.28
C LEU A 111 -13.64 -4.16 18.76
N ILE A 112 -12.88 -4.99 18.04
CA ILE A 112 -13.06 -5.18 16.60
C ILE A 112 -14.49 -5.64 16.30
N PHE A 113 -15.00 -6.67 16.96
CA PHE A 113 -16.36 -7.13 16.71
C PHE A 113 -17.43 -6.14 17.14
N SER A 114 -17.18 -5.32 18.16
CA SER A 114 -18.08 -4.22 18.53
C SER A 114 -18.19 -3.18 17.39
N LEU A 115 -17.05 -2.82 16.78
CA LEU A 115 -17.00 -1.88 15.66
C LEU A 115 -17.62 -2.46 14.39
N VAL A 116 -17.44 -3.75 14.13
CA VAL A 116 -18.12 -4.46 13.02
C VAL A 116 -19.63 -4.43 13.23
N ASN A 117 -20.12 -4.79 14.41
CA ASN A 117 -21.55 -4.81 14.71
C ASN A 117 -22.19 -3.41 14.62
N SER A 118 -21.43 -2.36 14.93
CA SER A 118 -21.89 -0.97 14.84
C SER A 118 -21.63 -0.31 13.48
N ASN A 119 -21.16 -1.06 12.47
CA ASN A 119 -20.76 -0.54 11.15
C ASN A 119 -19.71 0.60 11.19
N ASN A 120 -18.85 0.62 12.22
CA ASN A 120 -17.80 1.62 12.44
C ASN A 120 -16.39 1.13 12.07
N MET A 121 -16.27 -0.01 11.40
CA MET A 121 -14.99 -0.56 10.93
C MET A 121 -14.98 -0.71 9.41
N ILE A 122 -13.92 -0.25 8.75
CA ILE A 122 -13.70 -0.53 7.33
C ILE A 122 -12.78 -1.74 7.14
N LEU A 123 -13.10 -2.57 6.15
CA LEU A 123 -12.13 -3.41 5.44
C LEU A 123 -12.18 -3.07 3.95
N ARG A 124 -11.08 -2.56 3.37
CA ARG A 124 -11.00 -2.30 1.92
C ARG A 124 -9.75 -2.87 1.31
N PHE A 125 -9.91 -3.38 0.09
CA PHE A 125 -8.83 -3.90 -0.74
C PHE A 125 -8.84 -3.19 -2.09
N PHE A 126 -7.75 -2.51 -2.41
CA PHE A 126 -7.53 -1.83 -3.68
C PHE A 126 -6.50 -2.63 -4.49
N ASP A 127 -6.94 -3.19 -5.61
CA ASP A 127 -6.08 -3.98 -6.51
C ASP A 127 -5.14 -3.08 -7.33
N ALA A 128 -4.06 -3.65 -7.87
CA ALA A 128 -3.12 -2.96 -8.74
C ALA A 128 -3.80 -2.47 -10.04
N ASN A 129 -4.68 -3.30 -10.62
CA ASN A 129 -5.42 -2.99 -11.85
C ASN A 129 -6.75 -2.27 -11.59
N ARG A 130 -6.88 -1.57 -10.46
CA ARG A 130 -8.08 -0.82 -10.11
C ARG A 130 -8.53 0.07 -11.26
N LEU A 131 -9.71 -0.22 -11.80
CA LEU A 131 -10.36 0.67 -12.74
C LEU A 131 -10.69 1.95 -11.98
N THR A 132 -10.30 3.09 -12.55
CA THR A 132 -10.74 4.39 -12.06
C THR A 132 -12.21 4.52 -12.40
N ASN A 133 -13.07 4.01 -11.51
CA ASN A 133 -14.50 4.24 -11.60
C ASN A 133 -14.74 5.75 -11.69
N GLN A 134 -15.68 6.13 -12.56
CA GLN A 134 -15.91 7.52 -12.94
C GLN A 134 -16.23 8.35 -11.67
N LEU A 135 -15.21 9.01 -11.11
CA LEU A 135 -15.34 9.97 -10.02
C LEU A 135 -16.34 11.08 -10.38
N ALA A 136 -16.44 11.36 -11.67
CA ALA A 136 -17.41 12.30 -12.19
C ALA A 136 -18.78 11.64 -12.35
N ALA A 137 -19.78 12.22 -11.72
CA ALA A 137 -21.16 11.82 -11.91
C ALA A 137 -21.85 12.73 -12.93
N ASN A 138 -22.72 12.14 -13.74
CA ASN A 138 -23.54 12.88 -14.69
C ASN A 138 -24.72 13.52 -13.94
N GLY A 139 -24.62 14.81 -13.60
CA GLY A 139 -25.72 15.78 -13.46
C GLY A 139 -26.89 15.48 -12.52
N HIS A 140 -26.90 14.37 -11.78
CA HIS A 140 -27.98 14.02 -10.87
C HIS A 140 -27.64 14.45 -9.45
N ILE A 141 -28.30 15.53 -8.99
CA ILE A 141 -28.29 15.91 -7.58
C ILE A 141 -29.12 14.89 -6.80
N GLU A 142 -28.48 14.24 -5.84
CA GLU A 142 -29.12 13.38 -4.85
C GLU A 142 -29.16 14.11 -3.49
N SER A 143 -30.22 13.90 -2.71
CA SER A 143 -30.29 14.48 -1.38
C SER A 143 -29.30 13.79 -0.44
N ILE A 144 -28.60 14.58 0.40
CA ILE A 144 -27.62 14.03 1.34
C ILE A 144 -28.24 13.03 2.32
N SER A 145 -29.48 13.27 2.73
CA SER A 145 -30.21 12.32 3.56
C SER A 145 -30.35 10.96 2.89
N ASN A 146 -30.65 10.92 1.59
CA ASN A 146 -30.77 9.68 0.84
C ASN A 146 -29.40 9.02 0.65
N MET A 147 -28.36 9.79 0.31
CA MET A 147 -27.01 9.27 0.18
C MET A 147 -26.52 8.66 1.49
N LYS A 148 -26.72 9.33 2.63
CA LYS A 148 -26.38 8.81 3.97
C LYS A 148 -27.20 7.57 4.32
N ALA A 149 -28.50 7.56 4.04
CA ALA A 149 -29.35 6.40 4.28
C ALA A 149 -28.91 5.17 3.47
N GLN A 150 -28.55 5.36 2.20
CA GLN A 150 -28.00 4.28 1.36
C GLN A 150 -26.63 3.84 1.86
N GLY A 151 -25.71 4.78 2.12
CA GLY A 151 -24.36 4.48 2.55
C GLY A 151 -24.28 3.77 3.91
N LYS A 152 -25.24 4.01 4.83
CA LYS A 152 -25.34 3.25 6.10
C LYS A 152 -25.68 1.77 5.90
N ASN A 153 -26.41 1.44 4.84
CA ASN A 153 -26.81 0.08 4.50
C ASN A 153 -25.84 -0.61 3.53
N GLU A 154 -24.94 0.14 2.91
CA GLU A 154 -23.95 -0.42 2.00
C GLU A 154 -22.86 -1.19 2.73
N SER A 155 -22.40 -2.26 2.06
CA SER A 155 -21.28 -3.03 2.52
C SER A 155 -20.03 -2.16 2.58
N LEU A 156 -19.33 -2.21 3.71
CA LEU A 156 -18.04 -1.55 3.91
C LEU A 156 -16.95 -2.08 2.96
N LEU A 157 -17.21 -3.24 2.33
CA LEU A 157 -16.34 -3.86 1.33
C LEU A 157 -16.52 -3.29 -0.08
N GLN A 158 -17.62 -2.58 -0.39
CA GLN A 158 -17.88 -2.05 -1.74
C GLN A 158 -17.15 -0.71 -1.97
N ASP A 159 -16.86 -0.39 -3.24
CA ASP A 159 -16.35 0.93 -3.63
C ASP A 159 -17.48 1.98 -3.54
N SER A 160 -17.12 3.19 -3.13
CA SER A 160 -18.01 4.34 -2.92
C SER A 160 -17.44 5.61 -3.57
N SER A 161 -16.34 5.49 -4.34
CA SER A 161 -15.65 6.62 -4.97
C SER A 161 -16.52 7.38 -5.99
N ASP A 162 -17.44 6.70 -6.67
CA ASP A 162 -18.41 7.23 -7.63
C ASP A 162 -19.46 8.19 -7.01
N LYS A 163 -19.52 8.25 -5.69
CA LYS A 163 -20.42 9.15 -4.94
C LYS A 163 -19.77 10.47 -4.61
N PHE A 164 -18.46 10.59 -4.78
CA PHE A 164 -17.70 11.72 -4.28
C PHE A 164 -18.12 13.06 -4.88
N GLU A 165 -18.17 13.19 -6.21
CA GLU A 165 -18.60 14.44 -6.83
C GLU A 165 -20.06 14.75 -6.52
N ARG A 166 -20.95 13.74 -6.50
CA ARG A 166 -22.36 13.91 -6.10
C ARG A 166 -22.48 14.43 -4.67
N TYR A 167 -21.68 13.90 -3.76
CA TYR A 167 -21.67 14.32 -2.37
C TYR A 167 -21.15 15.76 -2.24
N LEU A 168 -20.06 16.11 -2.94
CA LEU A 168 -19.54 17.49 -2.99
C LEU A 168 -20.63 18.48 -3.42
N VAL A 169 -21.30 18.20 -4.54
CA VAL A 169 -22.38 19.05 -5.07
C VAL A 169 -23.55 19.13 -4.09
N GLY A 170 -24.03 17.98 -3.60
CA GLY A 170 -25.11 17.93 -2.62
C GLY A 170 -24.80 18.70 -1.35
N TYR A 171 -23.55 18.62 -0.86
CA TYR A 171 -23.14 19.19 0.41
C TYR A 171 -22.89 20.69 0.30
N TYR A 172 -22.38 21.14 -0.84
CA TYR A 172 -22.25 22.56 -1.13
C TYR A 172 -23.61 23.23 -1.22
N ASN A 173 -24.57 22.61 -1.90
CA ASN A 173 -25.93 23.12 -2.00
C ASN A 173 -26.62 23.16 -0.63
N TYR A 174 -26.48 22.09 0.16
CA TYR A 174 -26.97 22.05 1.54
C TYR A 174 -26.35 23.17 2.40
N GLY A 175 -25.02 23.33 2.35
CA GLY A 175 -24.31 24.39 3.07
C GLY A 175 -24.74 25.79 2.68
N SER A 176 -24.85 26.05 1.38
CA SER A 176 -25.34 27.33 0.85
C SER A 176 -26.74 27.66 1.39
N HIS A 177 -27.63 26.67 1.52
CA HIS A 177 -28.94 26.86 2.13
C HIS A 177 -28.87 27.16 3.64
N VAL A 178 -28.07 26.41 4.39
CA VAL A 178 -27.89 26.63 5.85
C VAL A 178 -27.33 28.03 6.12
N ILE A 179 -26.29 28.41 5.39
CA ILE A 179 -25.60 29.71 5.53
C ILE A 179 -26.54 30.86 5.17
N ALA A 180 -27.24 30.78 4.04
CA ALA A 180 -28.05 31.88 3.54
C ALA A 180 -29.39 32.03 4.28
N ARG A 181 -29.98 30.93 4.78
CA ARG A 181 -31.37 30.92 5.27
C ARG A 181 -31.53 30.56 6.75
N GLU A 182 -30.78 29.59 7.25
CA GLU A 182 -30.92 29.12 8.64
C GLU A 182 -30.09 29.95 9.62
N LYS A 183 -29.01 30.59 9.15
CA LYS A 183 -28.04 31.35 9.98
C LYS A 183 -27.49 30.54 11.17
N ASP A 184 -27.43 29.22 11.02
CA ASP A 184 -26.82 28.31 11.99
C ASP A 184 -25.29 28.40 11.87
N LEU A 185 -24.69 29.20 12.76
CA LEU A 185 -23.25 29.47 12.75
C LEU A 185 -22.41 28.23 13.00
N GLU A 186 -22.89 27.26 13.78
CA GLU A 186 -22.13 26.05 14.10
C GLU A 186 -22.14 25.09 12.91
N LYS A 187 -23.30 24.87 12.29
CA LYS A 187 -23.36 24.07 11.05
C LYS A 187 -22.60 24.71 9.89
N SER A 188 -22.66 26.03 9.75
CA SER A 188 -21.87 26.77 8.74
C SER A 188 -20.37 26.46 8.89
N LYS A 189 -19.83 26.62 10.10
CA LYS A 189 -18.41 26.34 10.36
C LYS A 189 -18.04 24.89 10.10
N GLN A 190 -18.91 23.94 10.43
CA GLN A 190 -18.67 22.51 10.15
C GLN A 190 -18.58 22.24 8.64
N ILE A 191 -19.47 22.84 7.86
CA ILE A 191 -19.51 22.67 6.41
C ILE A 191 -18.28 23.33 5.77
N ASP A 192 -17.98 24.58 6.12
CA ASP A 192 -16.81 25.30 5.61
C ASP A 192 -15.51 24.57 6.01
N GLY A 193 -15.41 24.11 7.26
CA GLY A 193 -14.28 23.34 7.74
C GLY A 193 -14.08 22.03 6.98
N TRP A 194 -15.17 21.37 6.60
CA TRP A 194 -15.12 20.15 5.78
C TRP A 194 -14.60 20.45 4.37
N PHE A 195 -15.12 21.48 3.70
CA PHE A 195 -14.64 21.87 2.35
C PHE A 195 -13.18 22.31 2.38
N ASN A 196 -12.77 23.09 3.40
CA ASN A 196 -11.38 23.49 3.60
C ASN A 196 -10.46 22.29 3.80
N LYS A 197 -10.90 21.27 4.56
CA LYS A 197 -10.14 20.03 4.72
C LYS A 197 -9.99 19.29 3.40
N VAL A 198 -11.09 19.08 2.66
CA VAL A 198 -11.04 18.39 1.37
C VAL A 198 -10.17 19.13 0.38
N GLU A 199 -10.26 20.45 0.31
CA GLU A 199 -9.40 21.28 -0.54
C GLU A 199 -7.93 21.17 -0.12
N SER A 200 -7.61 21.24 1.18
CA SER A 200 -6.24 21.05 1.69
C SER A 200 -5.69 19.66 1.38
N ASP A 201 -6.52 18.61 1.46
CA ASP A 201 -6.12 17.25 1.12
C ASP A 201 -5.83 17.13 -0.38
N LEU A 202 -6.64 17.78 -1.25
CA LEU A 202 -6.38 17.86 -2.69
C LEU A 202 -5.14 18.69 -3.02
N GLN A 203 -4.93 19.84 -2.38
CA GLN A 203 -3.72 20.65 -2.53
C GLN A 203 -2.46 19.83 -2.24
N ASN A 204 -2.50 19.05 -1.15
CA ASN A 204 -1.41 18.15 -0.80
C ASN A 204 -1.24 17.05 -1.87
N LEU A 205 -2.31 16.36 -2.27
CA LEU A 205 -2.24 15.31 -3.30
C LEU A 205 -1.68 15.81 -4.63
N PHE A 206 -2.13 16.98 -5.10
CA PHE A 206 -1.74 17.60 -6.38
C PHE A 206 -0.43 18.39 -6.32
N GLU A 207 0.17 18.51 -5.13
CA GLU A 207 1.38 19.30 -4.88
C GLU A 207 1.24 20.78 -5.29
N ASP A 208 0.04 21.31 -5.12
CA ASP A 208 -0.34 22.66 -5.53
C ASP A 208 -1.15 23.32 -4.42
N PHE A 209 -0.51 24.20 -3.65
CA PHE A 209 -1.14 24.95 -2.55
C PHE A 209 -2.09 26.05 -3.04
N GLU A 210 -2.07 26.40 -4.33
CA GLU A 210 -2.99 27.35 -4.94
C GLU A 210 -4.21 26.64 -5.56
N LEU A 211 -4.25 25.30 -5.51
CA LEU A 211 -5.39 24.52 -5.99
C LEU A 211 -6.65 24.91 -5.21
N ALA A 212 -7.71 25.21 -5.95
CA ALA A 212 -9.01 25.53 -5.39
C ALA A 212 -10.13 24.71 -6.04
N LEU A 213 -11.12 24.32 -5.23
CA LEU A 213 -12.36 23.72 -5.69
C LEU A 213 -13.41 24.81 -5.94
N LYS A 214 -13.79 25.00 -7.20
CA LYS A 214 -14.81 25.99 -7.59
C LYS A 214 -16.10 25.32 -8.03
N TYR A 215 -17.18 25.62 -7.33
CA TYR A 215 -18.51 25.18 -7.71
C TYR A 215 -19.06 26.05 -8.86
N ASN A 216 -19.54 25.40 -9.92
CA ASN A 216 -20.30 26.03 -10.99
C ASN A 216 -21.80 25.73 -10.76
N ALA A 217 -22.58 26.78 -10.48
CA ALA A 217 -24.00 26.65 -10.15
C ALA A 217 -24.89 26.34 -11.38
N GLU A 218 -24.49 26.75 -12.59
CA GLU A 218 -25.26 26.50 -13.81
C GLU A 218 -25.15 25.04 -14.24
N GLU A 219 -23.94 24.49 -14.16
CA GLU A 219 -23.66 23.10 -14.53
C GLU A 219 -23.84 22.13 -13.36
N GLN A 220 -23.91 22.63 -12.12
CA GLN A 220 -23.99 21.84 -10.88
C GLN A 220 -22.81 20.87 -10.72
N VAL A 221 -21.61 21.36 -11.00
CA VAL A 221 -20.36 20.56 -10.94
C VAL A 221 -19.27 21.33 -10.21
N PHE A 222 -18.25 20.59 -9.78
CA PHE A 222 -17.01 21.19 -9.26
C PHE A 222 -15.92 21.17 -10.33
N TYR A 223 -15.23 22.31 -10.44
CA TYR A 223 -14.00 22.45 -11.20
C TYR A 223 -12.81 22.50 -10.24
N ILE A 224 -11.75 21.78 -10.60
CA ILE A 224 -10.43 21.93 -10.01
C ILE A 224 -9.74 23.06 -10.77
N VAL A 225 -9.30 24.09 -10.04
CA VAL A 225 -8.58 25.24 -10.60
C VAL A 225 -7.16 25.23 -10.07
N GLN A 226 -6.19 25.28 -10.98
CA GLN A 226 -4.76 25.37 -10.71
C GLN A 226 -4.18 26.57 -11.45
N ASN A 227 -3.13 27.18 -10.91
CA ASN A 227 -2.50 28.32 -11.55
C ASN A 227 -1.86 27.91 -12.90
N GLY A 228 -2.08 28.72 -13.94
CA GLY A 228 -1.55 28.46 -15.29
C GLY A 228 -2.20 27.30 -16.05
N LYS A 229 -3.33 26.75 -15.59
CA LYS A 229 -4.11 25.72 -16.29
C LYS A 229 -5.56 26.14 -16.47
N ASP A 230 -6.18 25.65 -17.53
CA ASP A 230 -7.64 25.76 -17.68
C ASP A 230 -8.35 24.94 -16.59
N PRO A 231 -9.47 25.41 -16.01
CA PRO A 231 -10.27 24.64 -15.07
C PRO A 231 -10.67 23.28 -15.65
N PHE A 232 -10.52 22.22 -14.86
CA PHE A 232 -10.82 20.85 -15.30
C PHE A 232 -11.61 20.07 -14.25
N ARG A 233 -12.24 18.97 -14.67
CA ARG A 233 -13.07 18.13 -13.79
C ARG A 233 -12.34 16.85 -13.38
N PHE A 234 -12.93 16.11 -12.43
CA PHE A 234 -12.38 14.85 -11.91
C PHE A 234 -12.19 13.76 -12.98
N ASN A 235 -12.97 13.79 -14.07
CA ASN A 235 -12.82 12.88 -15.21
C ASN A 235 -11.68 13.27 -16.18
N ASN A 236 -11.09 14.46 -16.03
CA ASN A 236 -9.96 14.93 -16.85
C ASN A 236 -8.59 14.63 -16.20
N LEU A 237 -8.58 13.95 -15.05
CA LEU A 237 -7.35 13.61 -14.34
C LEU A 237 -6.53 12.56 -15.10
N SER A 238 -5.20 12.67 -15.01
CA SER A 238 -4.31 11.59 -15.47
C SER A 238 -4.58 10.30 -14.69
N SER A 239 -4.24 9.14 -15.27
CA SER A 239 -4.48 7.83 -14.66
C SER A 239 -3.89 7.69 -13.24
N GLY A 240 -2.68 8.21 -13.00
CA GLY A 240 -2.04 8.19 -11.68
C GLY A 240 -2.84 8.97 -10.62
N TYR A 241 -3.17 10.23 -10.93
CA TYR A 241 -3.98 11.07 -10.05
C TYR A 241 -5.39 10.51 -9.81
N SER A 242 -6.04 10.02 -10.86
CA SER A 242 -7.37 9.43 -10.77
C SER A 242 -7.37 8.19 -9.88
N SER A 243 -6.34 7.34 -9.99
CA SER A 243 -6.18 6.13 -9.18
C SER A 243 -6.06 6.42 -7.68
N ILE A 244 -5.21 7.37 -7.27
CA ILE A 244 -5.11 7.80 -5.87
C ILE A 244 -6.41 8.45 -5.42
N LEU A 245 -6.94 9.36 -6.24
CA LEU A 245 -8.12 10.13 -5.84
C LEU A 245 -9.32 9.21 -5.64
N SER A 246 -9.45 8.13 -6.41
CA SER A 246 -10.44 7.07 -6.17
C SER A 246 -10.27 6.40 -4.80
N ILE A 247 -9.04 6.11 -4.36
CA ILE A 247 -8.80 5.56 -3.01
C ILE A 247 -9.21 6.58 -1.94
N TYR A 248 -8.76 7.83 -2.07
CA TYR A 248 -9.10 8.90 -1.12
C TYR A 248 -10.62 9.14 -1.06
N ALA A 249 -11.26 9.26 -2.22
CA ALA A 249 -12.71 9.43 -2.36
C ALA A 249 -13.48 8.25 -1.75
N ASP A 250 -13.05 7.02 -2.00
CA ASP A 250 -13.68 5.83 -1.43
C ASP A 250 -13.67 5.84 0.11
N LEU A 251 -12.50 6.15 0.70
CA LEU A 251 -12.35 6.21 2.15
C LEU A 251 -13.11 7.41 2.74
N LEU A 252 -13.04 8.59 2.12
CA LEU A 252 -13.77 9.77 2.55
C LEU A 252 -15.29 9.53 2.49
N MET A 253 -15.81 8.93 1.42
CA MET A 253 -17.26 8.65 1.34
C MET A 253 -17.70 7.67 2.42
N LYS A 254 -16.85 6.74 2.86
CA LYS A 254 -17.21 5.84 3.96
C LYS A 254 -17.31 6.55 5.31
N VAL A 255 -16.43 7.54 5.55
CA VAL A 255 -16.49 8.48 6.70
C VAL A 255 -17.82 9.25 6.64
N GLU A 256 -18.03 9.96 5.53
CA GLU A 256 -19.11 10.94 5.40
C GLU A 256 -20.51 10.33 5.38
N LEU A 257 -20.70 9.23 4.64
CA LEU A 257 -22.01 8.62 4.51
C LEU A 257 -22.50 7.94 5.79
N ARG A 258 -21.62 7.70 6.76
CA ARG A 258 -21.92 7.06 8.05
C ARG A 258 -21.91 8.03 9.23
N ASP A 259 -21.64 9.31 9.00
CA ASP A 259 -21.48 10.32 10.07
C ASP A 259 -20.39 9.96 11.09
N ILE A 260 -19.35 9.25 10.65
CA ILE A 260 -18.20 8.88 11.49
C ILE A 260 -17.10 9.90 11.20
N PRO A 261 -16.54 10.62 12.19
CA PRO A 261 -15.39 11.48 11.95
C PRO A 261 -14.19 10.71 11.39
N ALA A 262 -13.43 11.30 10.46
CA ALA A 262 -12.32 10.62 9.78
C ALA A 262 -11.22 10.13 10.74
N ASP A 263 -11.02 10.85 11.85
CA ASP A 263 -10.10 10.53 12.93
C ASP A 263 -10.65 9.45 13.89
N GLN A 264 -11.93 9.09 13.78
CA GLN A 264 -12.59 8.04 14.56
C GLN A 264 -12.82 6.77 13.77
N MET A 265 -12.81 6.85 12.45
CA MET A 265 -12.98 5.73 11.55
C MET A 265 -11.83 4.73 11.70
N ALA A 266 -12.15 3.58 12.28
CA ALA A 266 -11.20 2.49 12.44
C ALA A 266 -11.30 1.52 11.27
N GLY A 267 -10.21 0.83 10.95
CA GLY A 267 -10.27 -0.18 9.88
C GLY A 267 -8.93 -0.70 9.45
N ILE A 268 -8.98 -1.59 8.47
CA ILE A 268 -7.82 -2.15 7.79
C ILE A 268 -7.98 -1.86 6.30
N VAL A 269 -6.99 -1.22 5.71
CA VAL A 269 -6.97 -0.91 4.27
C VAL A 269 -5.75 -1.56 3.64
N LEU A 270 -6.02 -2.35 2.61
CA LEU A 270 -5.03 -3.08 1.83
C LEU A 270 -4.91 -2.40 0.47
N ILE A 271 -3.71 -1.98 0.09
CA ILE A 271 -3.47 -1.32 -1.21
C ILE A 271 -2.36 -2.06 -1.94
N ASP A 272 -2.70 -2.69 -3.06
CA ASP A 272 -1.73 -3.32 -3.94
C ASP A 272 -1.18 -2.28 -4.92
N GLU A 273 0.15 -2.20 -5.03
CA GLU A 273 0.88 -1.24 -5.85
C GLU A 273 0.38 0.20 -5.64
N ILE A 274 0.62 0.72 -4.43
CA ILE A 274 0.22 2.10 -4.09
C ILE A 274 0.86 3.13 -5.02
N ASP A 275 2.02 2.81 -5.60
CA ASP A 275 2.80 3.62 -6.52
C ASP A 275 2.41 3.47 -8.00
N ALA A 276 1.44 2.62 -8.32
CA ALA A 276 1.04 2.35 -9.70
C ALA A 276 0.71 3.64 -10.47
N HIS A 277 1.42 3.85 -11.58
CA HIS A 277 1.28 5.01 -12.48
C HIS A 277 1.50 6.39 -11.84
N LEU A 278 2.14 6.45 -10.67
CA LEU A 278 2.42 7.70 -9.97
C LEU A 278 3.75 8.33 -10.38
N HIS A 279 3.77 9.66 -10.43
CA HIS A 279 5.02 10.41 -10.52
C HIS A 279 5.82 10.25 -9.22
N VAL A 280 7.15 10.26 -9.33
CA VAL A 280 8.09 10.02 -8.20
C VAL A 280 7.84 10.95 -7.01
N SER A 281 7.52 12.22 -7.27
CA SER A 281 7.23 13.20 -6.22
C SER A 281 6.05 12.78 -5.33
N ILE A 282 4.98 12.26 -5.94
CA ILE A 282 3.80 11.76 -5.24
C ILE A 282 4.12 10.46 -4.49
N GLN A 283 4.90 9.56 -5.09
CA GLN A 283 5.32 8.31 -4.43
C GLN A 283 6.02 8.57 -3.09
N ARG A 284 6.79 9.66 -2.98
CA ARG A 284 7.49 10.06 -1.74
C ARG A 284 6.58 10.50 -0.60
N LYS A 285 5.31 10.79 -0.85
CA LYS A 285 4.40 11.32 0.17
C LYS A 285 3.08 10.58 0.29
N ILE A 286 2.70 9.80 -0.72
CA ILE A 286 1.36 9.21 -0.83
C ILE A 286 0.96 8.38 0.40
N PHE A 287 1.90 7.58 0.92
CA PHE A 287 1.63 6.76 2.08
C PHE A 287 1.49 7.62 3.35
N SER A 288 2.38 8.60 3.54
CA SER A 288 2.28 9.56 4.65
C SER A 288 0.99 10.39 4.61
N PHE A 289 0.49 10.71 3.41
CA PHE A 289 -0.77 11.39 3.20
C PHE A 289 -1.94 10.55 3.73
N PHE A 290 -2.05 9.28 3.30
CA PHE A 290 -3.13 8.40 3.76
C PHE A 290 -3.07 8.14 5.27
N ALA A 291 -1.87 7.91 5.82
CA ALA A 291 -1.69 7.70 7.25
C ALA A 291 -2.12 8.93 8.08
N LYS A 292 -1.93 10.15 7.57
CA LYS A 292 -2.38 11.39 8.22
C LYS A 292 -3.87 11.65 8.05
N ALA A 293 -4.41 11.39 6.84
CA ALA A 293 -5.82 11.63 6.53
C ALA A 293 -6.75 10.68 7.30
N PHE A 294 -6.29 9.45 7.58
CA PHE A 294 -7.06 8.39 8.25
C PHE A 294 -6.23 7.70 9.36
N PRO A 295 -5.98 8.37 10.49
CA PRO A 295 -5.02 7.93 11.50
C PRO A 295 -5.42 6.66 12.28
N ARG A 296 -6.71 6.31 12.30
CA ARG A 296 -7.21 5.07 12.94
C ARG A 296 -7.34 3.89 11.98
N ILE A 297 -6.97 4.07 10.72
CA ILE A 297 -6.90 3.00 9.74
C ILE A 297 -5.49 2.41 9.73
N GLN A 298 -5.41 1.09 9.89
CA GLN A 298 -4.16 0.37 9.69
C GLN A 298 -4.00 0.05 8.20
N PHE A 299 -2.96 0.60 7.58
CA PHE A 299 -2.64 0.38 6.19
C PHE A 299 -1.62 -0.76 6.03
N ILE A 300 -1.91 -1.70 5.14
CA ILE A 300 -0.96 -2.71 4.66
C ILE A 300 -0.86 -2.55 3.15
N ILE A 301 0.27 -2.02 2.69
CA ILE A 301 0.46 -1.63 1.30
C ILE A 301 1.53 -2.48 0.64
N THR A 302 1.48 -2.65 -0.67
CA THR A 302 2.59 -3.19 -1.45
C THR A 302 3.17 -2.11 -2.34
N THR A 303 4.48 -2.16 -2.56
CA THR A 303 5.16 -1.22 -3.45
C THR A 303 6.43 -1.82 -4.05
N HIS A 304 6.74 -1.38 -5.27
CA HIS A 304 8.03 -1.57 -5.92
C HIS A 304 8.92 -0.33 -5.83
N SER A 305 8.36 0.79 -5.39
CA SER A 305 9.04 2.06 -5.37
C SER A 305 9.90 2.23 -4.12
N PRO A 306 11.22 2.48 -4.27
CA PRO A 306 12.07 2.86 -3.14
C PRO A 306 11.58 4.15 -2.48
N PHE A 307 10.89 5.02 -3.23
CA PHE A 307 10.42 6.31 -2.73
C PHE A 307 9.27 6.18 -1.74
N VAL A 308 8.36 5.20 -1.96
CA VAL A 308 7.31 4.88 -0.99
C VAL A 308 7.93 4.28 0.26
N VAL A 309 8.87 3.36 0.09
CA VAL A 309 9.56 2.70 1.21
C VAL A 309 10.29 3.70 2.10
N GLN A 310 10.88 4.75 1.53
CA GLN A 310 11.53 5.86 2.27
C GLN A 310 10.55 6.92 2.81
N SER A 311 9.27 6.87 2.47
CA SER A 311 8.34 7.98 2.73
C SER A 311 7.87 8.08 4.19
N VAL A 312 8.03 7.03 4.99
CA VAL A 312 7.46 6.96 6.35
C VAL A 312 8.44 6.33 7.33
N ASN A 313 8.62 7.01 8.46
CA ASN A 313 9.47 6.56 9.56
C ASN A 313 8.76 5.61 10.53
N ASP A 314 7.42 5.66 10.58
CA ASP A 314 6.58 4.88 11.51
C ASP A 314 5.76 3.82 10.77
N ALA A 315 6.46 2.92 10.08
CA ALA A 315 5.88 1.77 9.43
C ALA A 315 6.89 0.62 9.39
N ILE A 316 6.38 -0.61 9.43
CA ILE A 316 7.20 -1.81 9.26
C ILE A 316 7.39 -2.06 7.78
N ILE A 317 8.62 -2.35 7.38
CA ILE A 317 8.94 -2.69 5.99
C ILE A 317 9.27 -4.17 5.94
N TYR A 318 8.59 -4.92 5.09
CA TYR A 318 8.78 -6.35 4.95
C TYR A 318 9.18 -6.72 3.52
N ASP A 319 10.38 -7.27 3.34
CA ASP A 319 10.84 -7.77 2.03
C ASP A 319 10.39 -9.22 1.84
N LEU A 320 9.42 -9.43 0.94
CA LEU A 320 8.88 -10.76 0.63
C LEU A 320 9.85 -11.64 -0.20
N SER A 321 10.89 -11.03 -0.78
CA SER A 321 11.96 -11.76 -1.49
C SER A 321 12.88 -12.45 -0.51
N LYS A 322 13.28 -11.72 0.54
CA LYS A 322 14.24 -12.17 1.56
C LYS A 322 13.59 -12.76 2.80
N MET A 323 12.29 -12.51 3.01
CA MET A 323 11.55 -12.89 4.22
C MET A 323 12.11 -12.20 5.47
N GLU A 324 12.43 -10.92 5.34
CA GLU A 324 13.07 -10.12 6.38
C GLU A 324 12.25 -8.87 6.69
N CYS A 325 12.18 -8.56 7.98
CA CYS A 325 11.62 -7.33 8.50
C CYS A 325 12.74 -6.29 8.62
N LEU A 326 12.49 -5.10 8.09
CA LEU A 326 13.34 -3.94 8.20
C LEU A 326 12.58 -2.87 8.98
N GLU A 327 13.21 -2.37 10.02
CA GLU A 327 12.73 -1.24 10.80
C GLU A 327 13.65 -0.05 10.57
N ASP A 328 13.05 1.13 10.47
CA ASP A 328 13.75 2.41 10.35
C ASP A 328 14.77 2.49 9.19
N LEU A 329 14.27 2.88 8.01
CA LEU A 329 15.11 3.17 6.86
C LEU A 329 15.62 4.62 6.79
N SER A 330 15.39 5.44 7.83
CA SER A 330 15.77 6.86 7.81
C SER A 330 17.28 7.08 7.62
N MET A 331 18.09 6.11 8.07
CA MET A 331 19.55 6.13 7.96
C MET A 331 20.07 5.47 6.67
N TYR A 332 19.20 4.87 5.87
CA TYR A 332 19.62 4.17 4.66
C TYR A 332 19.68 5.13 3.47
N SER A 333 20.80 5.09 2.75
CA SER A 333 20.90 5.83 1.48
C SER A 333 19.95 5.24 0.44
N TYR A 334 19.56 6.06 -0.53
CA TYR A 334 18.76 5.61 -1.68
C TYR A 334 19.41 4.45 -2.44
N GLU A 335 20.72 4.50 -2.65
CA GLU A 335 21.48 3.42 -3.30
C GLU A 335 21.48 2.14 -2.46
N SER A 336 21.58 2.26 -1.14
CA SER A 336 21.53 1.11 -0.23
C SER A 336 20.18 0.41 -0.28
N ILE A 337 19.08 1.16 -0.46
CA ILE A 337 17.74 0.60 -0.61
C ILE A 337 17.54 0.00 -2.00
N LEU A 338 17.95 0.68 -3.07
CA LEU A 338 17.88 0.12 -4.42
C LEU A 338 18.63 -1.21 -4.50
N LYS A 339 19.89 -1.23 -4.10
CA LYS A 339 20.73 -2.42 -4.20
C LYS A 339 20.38 -3.47 -3.14
N GLY A 340 20.21 -3.03 -1.90
CA GLY A 340 20.00 -3.92 -0.77
C GLY A 340 18.59 -4.49 -0.74
N LEU A 341 17.57 -3.64 -0.80
CA LEU A 341 16.17 -4.03 -0.60
C LEU A 341 15.46 -4.41 -1.90
N LEU A 342 15.72 -3.68 -2.99
CA LEU A 342 15.00 -3.89 -4.25
C LEU A 342 15.79 -4.74 -5.26
N GLY A 343 17.08 -5.00 -5.00
CA GLY A 343 17.94 -5.76 -5.89
C GLY A 343 18.19 -5.07 -7.24
N VAL A 344 18.11 -3.74 -7.27
CA VAL A 344 18.30 -2.91 -8.46
C VAL A 344 19.65 -2.21 -8.37
N ASP A 345 20.47 -2.32 -9.41
CA ASP A 345 21.70 -1.53 -9.51
C ASP A 345 21.36 -0.06 -9.78
N SER A 346 21.98 0.84 -9.01
CA SER A 346 21.75 2.29 -9.08
C SER A 346 22.45 2.98 -10.26
N THR A 347 23.25 2.24 -11.01
CA THR A 347 24.11 2.70 -12.09
C THR A 347 23.73 2.02 -13.41
N SER A 348 24.00 2.68 -14.54
CA SER A 348 23.70 2.09 -15.85
C SER A 348 24.50 0.80 -16.06
N ASN A 349 23.91 -0.18 -16.75
CA ASN A 349 24.58 -1.45 -17.05
C ASN A 349 25.94 -1.22 -17.73
N LEU A 350 26.00 -0.27 -18.66
CA LEU A 350 27.25 0.10 -19.33
C LEU A 350 28.28 0.65 -18.34
N LEU A 351 27.90 1.59 -17.46
CA LEU A 351 28.82 2.14 -16.47
C LEU A 351 29.31 1.04 -15.52
N ASN A 352 28.44 0.12 -15.08
CA ASN A 352 28.83 -1.00 -14.24
C ASN A 352 29.83 -1.93 -14.91
N GLU A 353 29.58 -2.31 -16.16
CA GLU A 353 30.52 -3.14 -16.95
C GLU A 353 31.90 -2.47 -17.05
N GLN A 354 31.93 -1.15 -17.28
CA GLN A 354 33.17 -0.39 -17.36
C GLN A 354 33.88 -0.28 -16.00
N LEU A 355 33.15 -0.05 -14.90
CA LEU A 355 33.72 -0.01 -13.56
C LEU A 355 34.26 -1.38 -13.10
N GLU A 356 33.57 -2.48 -13.44
CA GLU A 356 34.05 -3.83 -13.19
C GLU A 356 35.29 -4.16 -14.02
N LEU A 357 35.30 -3.76 -15.30
CA LEU A 357 36.46 -3.90 -16.17
C LEU A 357 37.64 -3.10 -15.62
N MET A 358 37.41 -1.86 -15.18
CA MET A 358 38.42 -1.02 -14.52
C MET A 358 38.98 -1.72 -13.29
N ALA A 359 38.12 -2.23 -12.39
CA ALA A 359 38.55 -2.95 -11.19
C ALA A 359 39.39 -4.19 -11.52
N LYS A 360 39.01 -4.95 -12.55
CA LYS A 360 39.79 -6.11 -13.05
C LYS A 360 41.16 -5.68 -13.59
N LEU A 361 41.21 -4.60 -14.37
CA LEU A 361 42.46 -4.10 -14.97
C LEU A 361 43.44 -3.55 -13.93
N ILE A 362 42.94 -2.90 -12.87
CA ILE A 362 43.76 -2.43 -11.73
C ILE A 362 44.39 -3.61 -10.97
N GLN A 363 43.69 -4.74 -10.86
CA GLN A 363 44.17 -5.92 -10.13
C GLN A 363 45.12 -6.80 -10.95
N GLN A 364 45.17 -6.66 -12.28
CA GLN A 364 46.07 -7.41 -13.14
C GLN A 364 47.52 -6.96 -12.92
N ARG A 365 48.45 -7.92 -12.78
CA ARG A 365 49.89 -7.67 -12.78
C ARG A 365 50.57 -8.44 -13.92
N PRO A 366 51.29 -7.77 -14.83
CA PRO A 366 51.47 -6.32 -14.94
C PRO A 366 50.18 -5.60 -15.33
N ILE A 367 50.06 -4.33 -14.95
CA ILE A 367 48.85 -3.52 -15.22
C ILE A 367 48.75 -3.30 -16.74
N ASN A 368 47.59 -3.62 -17.32
CA ASN A 368 47.30 -3.34 -18.72
C ASN A 368 46.96 -1.85 -18.90
N LYS A 369 47.99 -1.03 -19.11
CA LYS A 369 47.90 0.44 -19.25
C LYS A 369 46.91 0.86 -20.36
N ASP A 370 47.01 0.27 -21.55
CA ASP A 370 46.17 0.64 -22.70
C ASP A 370 44.69 0.34 -22.45
N GLY A 371 44.41 -0.83 -21.87
CA GLY A 371 43.06 -1.20 -21.46
C GLY A 371 42.50 -0.26 -20.40
N LEU A 372 43.29 0.08 -19.38
CA LEU A 372 42.86 0.94 -18.28
C LEU A 372 42.65 2.39 -18.74
N GLN A 373 43.54 2.91 -19.59
CA GLN A 373 43.42 4.26 -20.17
C GLN A 373 42.16 4.40 -21.02
N LYS A 374 41.80 3.37 -21.81
CA LYS A 374 40.55 3.38 -22.60
C LYS A 374 39.31 3.50 -21.72
N VAL A 375 39.27 2.77 -20.61
CA VAL A 375 38.13 2.80 -19.69
C VAL A 375 38.05 4.13 -18.94
N VAL A 376 39.19 4.68 -18.50
CA VAL A 376 39.25 6.01 -17.88
C VAL A 376 38.77 7.10 -18.85
N ASN A 377 39.26 7.10 -20.09
CA ASN A 377 38.88 8.09 -21.11
C ASN A 377 37.41 8.03 -21.51
N LEU A 378 36.76 6.87 -21.33
CA LEU A 378 35.33 6.70 -21.61
C LEU A 378 34.47 7.29 -20.48
N ILE A 379 34.92 7.19 -19.23
CA ILE A 379 34.15 7.60 -18.05
C ILE A 379 34.41 9.06 -17.66
N GLU A 380 35.66 9.53 -17.80
CA GLU A 380 36.11 10.88 -17.41
C GLU A 380 35.28 12.04 -18.02
N PRO A 381 34.85 12.01 -19.29
CA PRO A 381 34.01 13.07 -19.86
C PRO A 381 32.67 13.25 -19.13
N HIS A 382 32.23 12.22 -18.40
CA HIS A 382 30.98 12.19 -17.65
C HIS A 382 31.18 12.33 -16.13
N GLU A 383 32.37 12.71 -15.68
CA GLU A 383 32.74 12.75 -14.26
C GLU A 383 31.76 13.60 -13.42
N VAL A 384 31.21 14.67 -13.98
CA VAL A 384 30.24 15.54 -13.28
C VAL A 384 28.95 14.80 -12.95
N GLN A 385 28.48 13.91 -13.84
CA GLN A 385 27.23 13.16 -13.70
C GLN A 385 27.37 11.88 -12.85
N LEU A 386 28.59 11.49 -12.47
CA LEU A 386 28.83 10.28 -11.67
C LEU A 386 28.43 10.47 -10.20
N ASP A 387 27.90 9.40 -9.61
CA ASP A 387 27.72 9.26 -8.16
C ASP A 387 29.07 9.17 -7.44
N SER A 388 29.06 9.38 -6.12
CA SER A 388 30.28 9.43 -5.30
C SER A 388 31.12 8.16 -5.39
N LYS A 389 30.48 6.99 -5.51
CA LYS A 389 31.19 5.71 -5.62
C LYS A 389 31.87 5.59 -6.98
N SER A 390 31.16 5.88 -8.08
CA SER A 390 31.77 5.84 -9.41
C SER A 390 32.93 6.83 -9.57
N LYS A 391 32.85 8.02 -8.94
CA LYS A 391 33.96 8.98 -8.86
C LYS A 391 35.18 8.41 -8.13
N ALA A 392 34.97 7.70 -7.03
CA ALA A 392 36.06 7.06 -6.30
C ALA A 392 36.76 5.97 -7.13
N PHE A 393 36.01 5.18 -7.90
CA PHE A 393 36.59 4.21 -8.83
C PHE A 393 37.38 4.88 -9.96
N LEU A 394 36.85 5.94 -10.56
CA LEU A 394 37.56 6.71 -11.59
C LEU A 394 38.90 7.26 -11.04
N LEU A 395 38.90 7.77 -9.81
CA LEU A 395 40.11 8.26 -9.14
C LEU A 395 41.13 7.13 -8.90
N LEU A 396 40.67 5.95 -8.47
CA LEU A 396 41.52 4.77 -8.33
C LEU A 396 42.13 4.35 -9.67
N GLY A 397 41.36 4.37 -10.75
CA GLY A 397 41.85 4.09 -12.11
C GLY A 397 42.90 5.10 -12.60
N LYS A 398 42.66 6.40 -12.38
CA LYS A 398 43.62 7.47 -12.69
C LYS A 398 44.92 7.30 -11.90
N ASN A 399 44.84 7.01 -10.60
CA ASN A 399 46.03 6.78 -9.77
C ASN A 399 46.81 5.54 -10.20
N ALA A 400 46.13 4.43 -10.51
CA ALA A 400 46.79 3.21 -10.98
C ALA A 400 47.50 3.40 -12.33
N LEU A 401 47.02 4.29 -13.20
CA LEU A 401 47.71 4.67 -14.43
C LEU A 401 48.97 5.49 -14.16
N LEU A 402 48.91 6.42 -13.20
CA LEU A 402 50.08 7.21 -12.77
C LEU A 402 51.16 6.30 -12.17
N ASP A 403 50.79 5.44 -11.22
CA ASP A 403 51.71 4.49 -10.58
C ASP A 403 52.36 3.52 -11.58
N ALA A 404 51.61 3.12 -12.62
CA ALA A 404 52.14 2.26 -13.67
C ALA A 404 53.14 3.00 -14.58
N ASN A 405 53.02 4.32 -14.72
CA ASN A 405 53.93 5.14 -15.54
C ASN A 405 55.20 5.53 -14.78
N ASP A 406 55.11 5.73 -13.45
CA ASP A 406 56.26 6.08 -12.60
C ASP A 406 57.22 4.90 -12.34
N GLY A 407 56.81 3.66 -12.66
CA GLY A 407 57.64 2.46 -12.54
C GLY A 407 58.56 2.14 -13.74
N GLU A 408 58.65 3.04 -14.73
CA GLU A 408 59.46 2.89 -15.96
C GLU A 408 60.73 3.78 -16.02
N GLU A 409 61.10 4.49 -14.94
CA GLU A 409 62.40 5.19 -14.83
C GLU A 409 63.57 4.31 -14.37
#